data_AF-V9EX78-F1
#
_entry.id   AF-V9EX78-F1
#
_cell.length_a   1.000
_cell.length_b   1.000
_cell.length_c   1.000
_cell.angle_alpha   90.00
_cell.angle_beta   90.00
_cell.angle_gamma   90.00
#
_symmetry.space_group_name_H-M   'P 1'
#
loop_
_entity.id
_entity.type
_entity.pdbx_description
1 polymer ?
#
loop_
_entity_poly.entity_id
_entity_poly.type
_entity_poly.pdbx_seq_one_letter_code
_entity_poly.pdbx_strand_id
1 'polypeptide(L)'
;MQPSIHHTLLKCSLFILSSSSTPSTSRPHHATFTPAQVSGFYFRPCRDDHDEVILEYFRCRCGTVRKQTRRNGYSNLMQQVRREHPDYEAIMLAASTAETGSMLSYNNLPLSFCENRAARRYTNLDPICVETLVSAMDSLTRVVERAIAAELPERFGLLFDGWTHSSQHFIAAFACYDAGGVRKTALLSMAPLLDALDDDLSARGHMEFLANMLPRDYGKQLSQCLFLVADNCAVNRLLATLMGVPLLGCASHRLNLAVQADMEKSTTDLDVVHSLMLKLRTLSQSAKLR
;
A
#
# COMPACT_ATOMS: atom_id res chain seq x y z
N MET A 1 -3.64 -33.67 -13.32
CA MET A 1 -2.80 -32.90 -12.36
C MET A 1 -2.29 -31.67 -13.13
N GLN A 2 -2.35 -30.42 -12.68
CA GLN A 2 -2.64 -29.86 -11.34
C GLN A 2 -3.63 -28.66 -11.43
N PRO A 3 -4.82 -28.71 -10.80
CA PRO A 3 -5.70 -27.53 -10.68
C PRO A 3 -5.28 -26.54 -9.56
N SER A 4 -4.45 -27.00 -8.61
CA SER A 4 -4.16 -26.29 -7.34
C SER A 4 -3.34 -25.00 -7.49
N ILE A 5 -2.57 -24.84 -8.58
CA ILE A 5 -1.71 -23.65 -8.76
C ILE A 5 -2.56 -22.39 -9.02
N HIS A 6 -3.61 -22.49 -9.83
CA HIS A 6 -4.48 -21.36 -10.18
C HIS A 6 -5.27 -20.80 -8.97
N HIS A 7 -5.74 -21.67 -8.09
CA HIS A 7 -6.63 -21.28 -6.98
C HIS A 7 -5.91 -20.49 -5.88
N THR A 8 -4.63 -20.79 -5.60
CA THR A 8 -3.81 -20.01 -4.65
C THR A 8 -3.46 -18.64 -5.21
N LEU A 9 -3.09 -18.55 -6.50
CA LEU A 9 -2.73 -17.28 -7.13
C LEU A 9 -3.92 -16.32 -7.24
N LEU A 10 -5.14 -16.82 -7.58
CA LEU A 10 -6.34 -15.97 -7.57
C LEU A 10 -6.69 -15.46 -6.16
N LYS A 11 -6.48 -16.27 -5.11
CA LYS A 11 -6.83 -15.88 -3.74
C LYS A 11 -5.97 -14.74 -3.19
N CYS A 12 -4.69 -14.67 -3.55
CA CYS A 12 -3.85 -13.53 -3.17
C CYS A 12 -4.33 -12.22 -3.82
N SER A 13 -4.69 -12.23 -5.11
CA SER A 13 -5.19 -11.03 -5.79
C SER A 13 -6.59 -10.57 -5.33
N LEU A 14 -7.44 -11.49 -4.86
CA LEU A 14 -8.82 -11.13 -4.45
C LEU A 14 -8.90 -10.38 -3.10
N PHE A 15 -7.87 -10.48 -2.26
CA PHE A 15 -7.92 -9.99 -0.87
C PHE A 15 -7.75 -8.45 -0.75
N ILE A 16 -7.38 -7.77 -1.84
CA ILE A 16 -6.93 -6.37 -1.81
C ILE A 16 -8.04 -5.37 -2.22
N LEU A 17 -9.16 -5.83 -2.79
CA LEU A 17 -10.17 -4.97 -3.44
C LEU A 17 -11.51 -4.93 -2.69
N SER A 18 -11.55 -4.39 -1.46
CA SER A 18 -12.80 -4.01 -0.79
C SER A 18 -12.61 -3.01 0.35
N SER A 19 -12.81 -1.71 0.08
CA SER A 19 -13.14 -0.70 1.11
C SER A 19 -13.74 0.57 0.51
N SER A 20 -14.92 0.96 1.00
CA SER A 20 -15.44 2.32 0.88
C SER A 20 -16.44 2.61 2.01
N SER A 21 -16.25 3.70 2.78
CA SER A 21 -17.29 4.67 3.20
C SER A 21 -16.86 5.64 4.33
N THR A 22 -17.13 6.93 4.06
CA THR A 22 -17.49 8.10 4.92
C THR A 22 -17.06 8.27 6.41
N PRO A 23 -16.67 9.49 6.84
CA PRO A 23 -16.25 9.82 8.23
C PRO A 23 -17.33 10.55 9.09
N SER A 24 -17.06 10.72 10.39
CA SER A 24 -17.79 11.63 11.31
C SER A 24 -16.88 12.30 12.37
N THR A 25 -17.35 13.41 12.94
CA THR A 25 -16.66 14.44 13.76
C THR A 25 -16.71 14.21 15.30
N SER A 26 -16.00 14.92 16.21
CA SER A 26 -15.02 16.05 16.15
C SER A 26 -14.32 16.30 17.52
N ARG A 27 -13.09 16.90 17.49
CA ARG A 27 -12.42 17.94 18.34
C ARG A 27 -12.76 18.17 19.85
N PRO A 28 -11.90 18.84 20.66
CA PRO A 28 -10.55 19.42 20.41
C PRO A 28 -9.53 19.00 21.54
N HIS A 29 -8.38 19.63 21.88
CA HIS A 29 -7.53 20.69 21.31
C HIS A 29 -6.05 20.55 21.78
N HIS A 30 -5.10 20.43 20.84
CA HIS A 30 -3.68 20.87 20.91
C HIS A 30 -3.17 20.83 19.44
N ALA A 31 -2.10 21.54 19.07
CA ALA A 31 -1.66 21.57 17.66
C ALA A 31 -1.01 20.23 17.24
N THR A 32 -1.79 19.36 16.60
CA THR A 32 -1.43 17.97 16.32
C THR A 32 -0.27 17.80 15.32
N PHE A 33 -0.05 18.76 14.43
CA PHE A 33 0.92 18.66 13.34
C PHE A 33 1.73 19.94 13.17
N THR A 34 3.02 19.79 12.85
CA THR A 34 3.91 20.90 12.51
C THR A 34 3.60 21.48 11.12
N PRO A 35 3.92 22.76 10.85
CA PRO A 35 3.74 23.36 9.53
C PRO A 35 4.43 22.63 8.37
N ALA A 36 5.55 21.94 8.65
CA ALA A 36 6.26 21.12 7.68
C ALA A 36 5.46 19.86 7.30
N GLN A 37 4.97 19.10 8.30
CA GLN A 37 4.13 17.92 8.08
C GLN A 37 2.85 18.26 7.30
N VAL A 38 2.17 19.35 7.68
CA VAL A 38 0.96 19.81 6.99
C VAL A 38 1.25 20.21 5.54
N SER A 39 2.39 20.87 5.30
CA SER A 39 2.78 21.28 3.95
C SER A 39 3.17 20.08 3.08
N GLY A 40 3.94 19.13 3.60
CA GLY A 40 4.31 17.90 2.89
C GLY A 40 3.10 17.03 2.55
N PHE A 41 2.09 16.98 3.42
CA PHE A 41 0.85 16.27 3.10
C PHE A 41 0.04 16.96 1.99
N TYR A 42 -0.16 18.28 2.08
CA TYR A 42 -1.07 19.01 1.18
C TYR A 42 -0.45 19.52 -0.12
N PHE A 43 0.88 19.54 -0.24
CA PHE A 43 1.57 20.07 -1.42
C PHE A 43 2.58 19.08 -1.97
N ARG A 44 2.64 19.03 -3.30
CA ARG A 44 3.72 18.39 -4.07
C ARG A 44 4.54 19.46 -4.80
N PRO A 45 5.83 19.23 -5.07
CA PRO A 45 6.59 20.11 -5.94
C PRO A 45 5.93 20.25 -7.32
N CYS A 46 6.00 21.43 -7.91
CA CYS A 46 5.75 21.57 -9.34
C CYS A 46 6.94 21.00 -10.12
N ARG A 47 6.65 20.40 -11.27
CA ARG A 47 7.64 19.99 -12.26
C ARG A 47 7.51 20.86 -13.52
N ASP A 48 8.60 21.01 -14.27
CA ASP A 48 8.62 21.74 -15.54
C ASP A 48 8.26 20.82 -16.74
N ASP A 49 8.42 21.33 -17.97
CA ASP A 49 8.11 20.58 -19.20
C ASP A 49 9.08 19.41 -19.48
N HIS A 50 10.17 19.28 -18.70
CA HIS A 50 11.15 18.18 -18.73
C HIS A 50 10.99 17.24 -17.53
N ASP A 51 9.94 17.41 -16.73
CA ASP A 51 9.67 16.72 -15.46
C ASP A 51 10.66 17.06 -14.32
N GLU A 52 11.46 18.12 -14.46
CA GLU A 52 12.43 18.57 -13.45
C GLU A 52 11.76 19.33 -12.29
N VAL A 53 12.24 19.14 -11.06
CA VAL A 53 11.59 19.69 -9.86
C VAL A 53 11.86 21.19 -9.67
N ILE A 54 10.80 21.99 -9.74
CA ILE A 54 10.86 23.44 -9.51
C ILE A 54 10.79 23.74 -8.01
N LEU A 55 11.95 23.73 -7.34
CA LEU A 55 12.12 23.84 -5.87
C LEU A 55 11.33 24.95 -5.15
N GLU A 56 10.99 26.05 -5.81
CA GLU A 56 10.26 27.16 -5.19
C GLU A 56 8.73 27.07 -5.36
N TYR A 57 8.20 26.18 -6.20
CA TYR A 57 6.79 26.13 -6.54
C TYR A 57 6.13 24.82 -6.10
N PHE A 58 5.00 24.97 -5.42
CA PHE A 58 4.29 23.87 -4.77
C PHE A 58 2.83 23.86 -5.21
N ARG A 59 2.34 22.71 -5.70
CA ARG A 59 0.94 22.51 -6.10
C ARG A 59 0.18 21.84 -4.96
N CYS A 60 -0.85 22.52 -4.46
CA CYS A 60 -1.75 22.01 -3.44
C CYS A 60 -2.63 20.87 -3.99
N ARG A 61 -3.16 20.00 -3.12
CA ARG A 61 -4.17 18.97 -3.49
C ARG A 61 -5.43 19.59 -4.12
N CYS A 62 -5.81 20.83 -3.76
CA CYS A 62 -6.88 21.59 -4.44
C CYS A 62 -6.51 22.15 -5.84
N GLY A 63 -5.29 21.89 -6.33
CA GLY A 63 -4.80 22.34 -7.63
C GLY A 63 -4.09 23.70 -7.64
N THR A 64 -4.34 24.56 -6.64
CA THR A 64 -3.70 25.89 -6.52
C THR A 64 -2.18 25.78 -6.37
N VAL A 65 -1.43 26.55 -7.16
CA VAL A 65 0.03 26.66 -7.05
C VAL A 65 0.41 27.81 -6.12
N ARG A 66 1.41 27.59 -5.27
CA ARG A 66 1.99 28.59 -4.35
C ARG A 66 3.51 28.57 -4.45
N LYS A 67 4.12 29.76 -4.51
CA LYS A 67 5.57 29.93 -4.43
C LYS A 67 6.02 30.02 -2.97
N GLN A 68 6.90 29.13 -2.52
CA GLN A 68 7.54 29.20 -1.21
C GLN A 68 8.87 29.95 -1.34
N THR A 69 9.02 31.07 -0.63
CA THR A 69 10.26 31.87 -0.62
C THR A 69 11.02 31.65 0.68
N ARG A 70 12.35 31.61 0.62
CA ARG A 70 13.23 31.34 1.78
C ARG A 70 13.00 32.24 3.01
N ARG A 71 12.42 33.43 2.84
CA ARG A 71 12.10 34.36 3.95
C ARG A 71 10.80 34.05 4.71
N ASN A 72 9.86 33.30 4.13
CA ASN A 72 8.49 33.19 4.66
C ASN A 72 8.19 31.83 5.36
N GLY A 73 9.11 30.87 5.30
CA GLY A 73 8.91 29.53 5.84
C GLY A 73 7.68 28.84 5.24
N TYR A 74 6.90 28.14 6.06
CA TYR A 74 5.67 27.45 5.66
C TYR A 74 4.40 28.33 5.74
N SER A 75 4.53 29.61 6.10
CA SER A 75 3.39 30.47 6.50
C SER A 75 2.34 30.64 5.41
N ASN A 76 2.77 30.81 4.16
CA ASN A 76 1.93 30.94 2.97
C ASN A 76 1.23 29.61 2.59
N LEU A 77 1.91 28.47 2.75
CA LEU A 77 1.36 27.14 2.51
C LEU A 77 0.30 26.81 3.58
N MET A 78 0.60 27.09 4.85
CA MET A 78 -0.34 26.95 5.97
C MET A 78 -1.58 27.85 5.83
N GLN A 79 -1.43 29.09 5.34
CA GLN A 79 -2.58 29.97 5.10
C GLN A 79 -3.47 29.43 3.98
N GLN A 80 -2.89 28.86 2.92
CA GLN A 80 -3.64 28.20 1.85
C GLN A 80 -4.40 26.96 2.38
N VAL A 81 -3.74 26.10 3.16
CA VAL A 81 -4.38 24.90 3.75
C VAL A 81 -5.51 25.28 4.68
N ARG A 82 -5.30 26.23 5.60
CA ARG A 82 -6.36 26.68 6.52
C ARG A 82 -7.57 27.31 5.81
N ARG A 83 -7.40 27.85 4.60
CA ARG A 83 -8.50 28.43 3.81
C ARG A 83 -9.24 27.40 2.95
N GLU A 84 -8.53 26.57 2.19
CA GLU A 84 -9.16 25.60 1.26
C GLU A 84 -9.45 24.23 1.91
N HIS A 85 -8.84 23.94 3.05
CA HIS A 85 -8.91 22.67 3.77
C HIS A 85 -9.14 22.93 5.27
N PRO A 86 -10.29 23.50 5.68
CA PRO A 86 -10.56 23.81 7.10
C PRO A 86 -10.49 22.56 8.02
N ASP A 87 -10.77 21.38 7.46
CA ASP A 87 -10.71 20.08 8.13
C ASP A 87 -9.34 19.38 8.01
N TYR A 88 -8.27 20.11 7.65
CA TYR A 88 -6.95 19.53 7.35
C TYR A 88 -6.41 18.62 8.45
N GLU A 89 -6.65 18.98 9.72
CA GLU A 89 -6.22 18.20 10.89
C GLU A 89 -6.93 16.85 10.97
N ALA A 90 -8.24 16.79 10.64
CA ALA A 90 -9.01 15.55 10.67
C ALA A 90 -8.62 14.62 9.51
N ILE A 91 -8.40 15.20 8.32
CA ILE A 91 -7.93 14.46 7.14
C ILE A 91 -6.51 13.91 7.38
N MET A 92 -5.61 14.72 7.95
CA MET A 92 -4.27 14.26 8.32
C MET A 92 -4.28 13.26 9.47
N LEU A 93 -5.15 13.39 10.48
CA LEU A 93 -5.31 12.35 11.52
C LEU A 93 -5.79 11.02 10.93
N ALA A 94 -6.77 11.05 10.04
CA ALA A 94 -7.26 9.86 9.34
C ALA A 94 -6.19 9.25 8.41
N ALA A 95 -5.43 10.08 7.71
CA ALA A 95 -4.33 9.62 6.87
C ALA A 95 -3.15 9.10 7.69
N SER A 96 -2.73 9.78 8.76
CA SER A 96 -1.66 9.30 9.63
C SER A 96 -2.04 8.05 10.42
N THR A 97 -3.32 7.78 10.70
CA THR A 97 -3.76 6.46 11.21
C THR A 97 -3.74 5.37 10.14
N ALA A 98 -3.82 5.71 8.85
CA ALA A 98 -3.58 4.78 7.75
C ALA A 98 -2.08 4.60 7.42
N GLU A 99 -1.27 5.67 7.52
CA GLU A 99 0.18 5.69 7.25
C GLU A 99 0.98 5.07 8.41
N THR A 100 0.55 5.25 9.67
CA THR A 100 1.17 4.63 10.87
C THR A 100 0.69 3.19 11.05
N GLY A 101 0.78 2.38 9.98
CA GLY A 101 0.71 0.91 10.04
C GLY A 101 -0.41 0.31 10.89
N SER A 102 -1.58 0.94 10.99
CA SER A 102 -2.67 0.40 11.80
C SER A 102 -3.20 -0.84 11.09
N MET A 103 -2.77 -2.00 11.58
CA MET A 103 -3.05 -3.31 11.01
C MET A 103 -4.56 -3.51 10.96
N LEU A 104 -5.17 -3.23 9.79
CA LEU A 104 -6.61 -3.26 9.63
C LEU A 104 -7.11 -4.67 9.92
N SER A 105 -7.93 -4.78 10.97
CA SER A 105 -8.53 -6.06 11.34
C SER A 105 -9.50 -6.52 10.24
N TYR A 106 -9.86 -7.80 10.26
CA TYR A 106 -10.97 -8.32 9.46
C TYR A 106 -12.19 -7.38 9.66
N ASN A 107 -12.72 -6.85 8.56
CA ASN A 107 -13.74 -5.78 8.44
C ASN A 107 -13.24 -4.31 8.37
N ASN A 108 -11.94 -4.04 8.19
CA ASN A 108 -11.37 -2.69 7.98
C ASN A 108 -11.66 -1.69 9.11
N LEU A 109 -11.87 -2.18 10.34
CA LEU A 109 -12.06 -1.35 11.52
C LEU A 109 -10.68 -0.96 12.09
N PRO A 110 -10.50 0.29 12.57
CA PRO A 110 -9.28 0.71 13.23
C PRO A 110 -9.10 -0.08 14.54
N LEU A 111 -7.85 -0.27 14.99
CA LEU A 111 -7.59 -1.03 16.23
C LEU A 111 -8.27 -0.42 17.47
N SER A 112 -8.54 0.88 17.47
CA SER A 112 -9.35 1.58 18.49
C SER A 112 -10.80 1.09 18.61
N PHE A 113 -11.28 0.25 17.69
CA PHE A 113 -12.57 -0.43 17.81
C PHE A 113 -12.68 -1.30 19.07
N CYS A 114 -11.57 -1.86 19.59
CA CYS A 114 -11.58 -2.64 20.83
C CYS A 114 -11.95 -1.81 22.08
N GLU A 115 -11.82 -0.49 22.00
CA GLU A 115 -12.18 0.47 23.05
C GLU A 115 -13.60 1.04 22.90
N ASN A 116 -14.27 0.77 21.76
CA ASN A 116 -15.60 1.27 21.49
C ASN A 116 -16.62 0.72 22.49
N ARG A 117 -17.30 1.61 23.23
CA ARG A 117 -18.30 1.25 24.25
C ARG A 117 -19.46 0.41 23.71
N ALA A 118 -19.88 0.61 22.47
CA ALA A 118 -20.93 -0.21 21.85
C ALA A 118 -20.39 -1.60 21.51
N ALA A 119 -19.19 -1.70 20.93
CA ALA A 119 -18.54 -2.99 20.66
C ALA A 119 -18.36 -3.81 21.94
N ARG A 120 -17.85 -3.18 23.02
CA ARG A 120 -17.70 -3.77 24.36
C ARG A 120 -19.02 -4.26 24.98
N ARG A 121 -20.16 -3.66 24.62
CA ARG A 121 -21.49 -4.06 25.11
C ARG A 121 -22.05 -5.31 24.41
N TYR A 122 -21.54 -5.64 23.22
CA TYR A 122 -22.03 -6.73 22.37
C TYR A 122 -20.98 -7.82 22.12
N THR A 123 -19.88 -7.85 22.87
CA THR A 123 -18.87 -8.92 22.83
C THR A 123 -18.81 -9.65 24.17
N ASN A 124 -18.40 -10.92 24.13
CA ASN A 124 -18.09 -11.74 25.30
C ASN A 124 -16.59 -11.78 25.62
N LEU A 125 -15.77 -10.96 24.92
CA LEU A 125 -14.33 -10.85 25.16
C LEU A 125 -14.04 -9.88 26.31
N ASP A 126 -13.02 -10.19 27.11
CA ASP A 126 -12.54 -9.29 28.15
C ASP A 126 -12.07 -7.94 27.58
N PRO A 127 -12.26 -6.81 28.31
CA PRO A 127 -11.82 -5.51 27.83
C PRO A 127 -10.29 -5.43 27.66
N ILE A 128 -9.86 -5.04 26.45
CA ILE A 128 -8.46 -4.73 26.11
C ILE A 128 -8.35 -3.27 25.66
N CYS A 129 -7.20 -2.62 25.91
CA CYS A 129 -6.86 -1.31 25.33
C CYS A 129 -6.03 -1.48 24.05
N VAL A 130 -5.94 -0.42 23.24
CA VAL A 130 -5.19 -0.45 21.97
C VAL A 130 -3.72 -0.80 22.20
N GLU A 131 -3.09 -0.22 23.22
CA GLU A 131 -1.66 -0.42 23.51
C GLU A 131 -1.34 -1.89 23.83
N THR A 132 -2.15 -2.54 24.67
CA THR A 132 -2.00 -3.97 24.97
C THR A 132 -2.31 -4.84 23.76
N LEU A 133 -3.32 -4.49 22.95
CA LEU A 133 -3.65 -5.22 21.73
C LEU A 133 -2.50 -5.16 20.72
N VAL A 134 -1.94 -3.99 20.45
CA VAL A 134 -0.77 -3.79 19.58
C VAL A 134 0.43 -4.57 20.10
N SER A 135 0.76 -4.46 21.39
CA SER A 135 1.88 -5.19 22.00
C SER A 135 1.72 -6.71 21.92
N ALA A 136 0.49 -7.23 22.07
CA ALA A 136 0.19 -8.64 21.88
C ALA A 136 0.31 -9.08 20.41
N MET A 137 -0.09 -8.22 19.47
CA MET A 137 0.05 -8.46 18.03
C MET A 137 1.52 -8.48 17.60
N ASP A 138 2.35 -7.53 18.04
CA ASP A 138 3.81 -7.54 17.80
C ASP A 138 4.48 -8.81 18.37
N SER A 139 4.05 -9.22 19.56
CA SER A 139 4.54 -10.44 20.21
C SER A 139 4.14 -11.69 19.42
N LEU A 140 2.91 -11.73 18.89
CA LEU A 140 2.43 -12.81 18.03
C LEU A 140 3.18 -12.85 16.70
N THR A 141 3.39 -11.70 16.05
CA THR A 141 4.20 -11.59 14.82
C THR A 141 5.57 -12.22 15.02
N ARG A 142 6.29 -11.86 16.10
CA ARG A 142 7.59 -12.47 16.45
C ARG A 142 7.54 -13.98 16.75
N VAL A 143 6.40 -14.53 17.16
CA VAL A 143 6.22 -15.99 17.31
C VAL A 143 6.01 -16.63 15.94
N VAL A 144 5.21 -16.03 15.08
CA VAL A 144 4.92 -16.50 13.71
C VAL A 144 6.16 -16.43 12.82
N GLU A 145 6.93 -15.33 12.86
CA GLU A 145 8.21 -15.17 12.15
C GLU A 145 9.18 -16.30 12.50
N ARG A 146 9.38 -16.57 13.81
CA ARG A 146 10.23 -17.67 14.26
C ARG A 146 9.74 -19.05 13.84
N ALA A 147 8.42 -19.28 13.83
CA ALA A 147 7.84 -20.53 13.35
C ALA A 147 8.07 -20.71 11.84
N ILE A 148 7.86 -19.66 11.04
CA ILE A 148 8.16 -19.65 9.61
C ILE A 148 9.66 -19.86 9.37
N ALA A 149 10.55 -19.16 10.09
CA ALA A 149 12.00 -19.26 9.94
C ALA A 149 12.53 -20.68 10.21
N ALA A 150 11.96 -21.36 11.20
CA ALA A 150 12.28 -22.74 11.55
C ALA A 150 11.73 -23.77 10.54
N GLU A 151 10.61 -23.49 9.89
CA GLU A 151 10.03 -24.38 8.86
C GLU A 151 10.63 -24.16 7.46
N LEU A 152 10.95 -22.91 7.12
CA LEU A 152 11.35 -22.47 5.79
C LEU A 152 12.67 -23.15 5.37
N PRO A 153 12.69 -23.97 4.29
CA PRO A 153 13.90 -24.69 3.87
C PRO A 153 15.02 -23.75 3.38
N GLU A 154 16.18 -24.32 3.12
CA GLU A 154 17.33 -23.62 2.53
C GLU A 154 17.06 -23.12 1.10
N ARG A 155 16.08 -23.69 0.40
CA ARG A 155 15.73 -23.32 -0.97
C ARG A 155 14.22 -23.12 -1.09
N PHE A 156 13.81 -21.94 -1.53
CA PHE A 156 12.41 -21.55 -1.67
C PHE A 156 12.23 -20.64 -2.88
N GLY A 157 10.99 -20.47 -3.36
CA GLY A 157 10.64 -19.41 -4.30
C GLY A 157 9.98 -18.24 -3.59
N LEU A 158 10.07 -17.05 -4.17
CA LEU A 158 9.32 -15.88 -3.70
C LEU A 158 8.10 -15.63 -4.59
N LEU A 159 6.94 -15.37 -3.98
CA LEU A 159 5.84 -14.68 -4.65
C LEU A 159 5.91 -13.23 -4.19
N PHE A 160 5.95 -12.31 -5.14
CA PHE A 160 6.17 -10.89 -4.89
C PHE A 160 5.13 -10.06 -5.65
N ASP A 161 4.60 -9.06 -4.96
CA ASP A 161 3.72 -8.06 -5.53
C ASP A 161 4.09 -6.67 -4.99
N GLY A 162 3.91 -5.65 -5.82
CA GLY A 162 4.26 -4.27 -5.51
C GLY A 162 3.26 -3.31 -6.14
N TRP A 163 2.51 -2.58 -5.33
CA TRP A 163 1.45 -1.69 -5.78
C TRP A 163 1.52 -0.34 -5.07
N THR A 164 1.05 0.71 -5.73
CA THR A 164 0.99 2.06 -5.16
C THR A 164 -0.46 2.41 -4.81
N HIS A 165 -0.70 2.80 -3.57
CA HIS A 165 -2.00 3.29 -3.12
C HIS A 165 -1.83 4.65 -2.42
N SER A 166 -2.60 5.65 -2.84
CA SER A 166 -2.63 6.98 -2.20
C SER A 166 -1.23 7.58 -1.93
N SER A 167 -0.39 7.62 -2.98
CA SER A 167 1.03 8.03 -2.97
C SER A 167 2.02 7.18 -2.18
N GLN A 168 1.59 6.14 -1.46
CA GLN A 168 2.50 5.21 -0.77
C GLN A 168 2.68 3.92 -1.59
N HIS A 169 3.93 3.48 -1.78
CA HIS A 169 4.22 2.20 -2.40
C HIS A 169 4.25 1.09 -1.35
N PHE A 170 3.57 -0.01 -1.64
CA PHE A 170 3.49 -1.18 -0.78
C PHE A 170 4.05 -2.39 -1.52
N ILE A 171 4.64 -3.29 -0.76
CA ILE A 171 5.14 -4.57 -1.24
C ILE A 171 4.62 -5.70 -0.37
N ALA A 172 4.33 -6.84 -1.00
CA ALA A 172 4.02 -8.09 -0.33
C ALA A 172 4.98 -9.18 -0.82
N ALA A 173 5.59 -9.90 0.11
CA ALA A 173 6.48 -11.00 -0.16
C ALA A 173 5.99 -12.27 0.57
N PHE A 174 5.84 -13.37 -0.17
CA PHE A 174 5.56 -14.69 0.39
C PHE A 174 6.66 -15.67 -0.01
N ALA A 175 7.04 -16.57 0.90
CA ALA A 175 7.80 -17.76 0.54
C ALA A 175 6.86 -18.85 0.01
N CYS A 176 7.26 -19.55 -1.04
CA CYS A 176 6.65 -20.78 -1.53
C CYS A 176 7.68 -21.91 -1.56
N TYR A 177 7.37 -23.02 -0.93
CA TYR A 177 8.28 -24.15 -0.77
C TYR A 177 7.51 -25.47 -0.67
N ASP A 178 8.22 -26.58 -0.83
CA ASP A 178 7.68 -27.91 -0.53
C ASP A 178 7.97 -28.27 0.93
N ALA A 179 6.98 -28.84 1.62
CA ALA A 179 7.10 -29.39 2.95
C ALA A 179 6.50 -30.80 2.96
N GLY A 180 7.30 -31.79 2.54
CA GLY A 180 6.90 -33.20 2.54
C GLY A 180 5.95 -33.58 1.41
N GLY A 181 6.16 -33.06 0.20
CA GLY A 181 5.29 -33.24 -0.96
C GLY A 181 4.07 -32.32 -0.97
N VAL A 182 3.91 -31.47 0.04
CA VAL A 182 2.85 -30.46 0.14
C VAL A 182 3.45 -29.08 -0.09
N ARG A 183 3.07 -28.42 -1.18
CA ARG A 183 3.39 -27.01 -1.42
C ARG A 183 2.75 -26.15 -0.33
N LYS A 184 3.58 -25.44 0.42
CA LYS A 184 3.17 -24.39 1.37
C LYS A 184 3.46 -23.00 0.83
N THR A 185 2.77 -22.01 1.39
CA THR A 185 2.98 -20.60 1.10
C THR A 185 2.81 -19.80 2.38
N ALA A 186 3.83 -19.02 2.76
CA ALA A 186 3.86 -18.24 3.99
C ALA A 186 4.09 -16.76 3.66
N LEU A 187 3.27 -15.87 4.22
CA LEU A 187 3.50 -14.43 4.13
C LEU A 187 4.74 -14.08 4.96
N LEU A 188 5.74 -13.46 4.32
CA LEU A 188 6.96 -13.02 4.98
C LEU A 188 6.88 -11.56 5.41
N SER A 189 6.30 -10.72 4.55
CA SER A 189 6.08 -9.30 4.87
C SER A 189 5.01 -8.70 3.97
N MET A 190 4.28 -7.73 4.52
CA MET A 190 3.41 -6.82 3.80
C MET A 190 3.64 -5.44 4.41
N ALA A 191 4.39 -4.59 3.71
CA ALA A 191 4.92 -3.35 4.27
C ALA A 191 4.89 -2.21 3.26
N PRO A 192 4.73 -0.96 3.70
CA PRO A 192 5.08 0.18 2.86
C PRO A 192 6.60 0.18 2.63
N LEU A 193 7.01 0.43 1.39
CA LEU A 193 8.38 0.81 1.10
C LEU A 193 8.51 2.28 1.47
N LEU A 194 9.28 2.60 2.52
CA LEU A 194 9.57 3.98 2.88
C LEU A 194 10.47 4.57 1.79
N ASP A 195 10.07 5.71 1.23
CA ASP A 195 10.88 6.45 0.26
C ASP A 195 12.22 6.81 0.92
N ALA A 196 13.29 6.10 0.49
CA ALA A 196 14.64 6.60 0.67
C ALA A 196 14.77 7.93 -0.11
N LEU A 197 15.79 8.72 0.20
CA LEU A 197 15.91 10.09 -0.34
C LEU A 197 16.21 10.17 -1.86
N ASP A 198 16.26 9.02 -2.55
CA ASP A 198 16.18 8.88 -4.00
C ASP A 198 14.80 8.26 -4.34
N ASP A 199 14.03 8.90 -5.24
CA ASP A 199 12.65 8.59 -5.71
C ASP A 199 12.47 7.20 -6.38
N ASP A 200 13.39 6.28 -6.14
CA ASP A 200 13.58 5.04 -6.86
C ASP A 200 12.66 3.93 -6.30
N LEU A 201 11.40 3.93 -6.75
CA LEU A 201 10.45 2.80 -6.70
C LEU A 201 10.92 1.62 -7.59
N SER A 202 12.21 1.35 -7.55
CA SER A 202 12.96 0.54 -8.49
C SER A 202 13.16 -0.87 -7.98
N ALA A 203 13.54 -1.74 -8.91
CA ALA A 203 13.91 -3.11 -8.61
C ALA A 203 15.02 -3.21 -7.55
N ARG A 204 15.83 -2.16 -7.42
CA ARG A 204 16.89 -2.07 -6.42
C ARG A 204 16.34 -1.83 -5.02
N GLY A 205 15.38 -0.91 -4.86
CA GLY A 205 14.68 -0.71 -3.57
C GLY A 205 13.95 -1.98 -3.11
N HIS A 206 13.30 -2.69 -4.03
CA HIS A 206 12.71 -4.01 -3.76
C HIS A 206 13.75 -5.06 -3.36
N MET A 207 14.87 -5.13 -4.08
CA MET A 207 15.97 -6.05 -3.78
C MET A 207 16.59 -5.76 -2.40
N GLU A 208 16.86 -4.49 -2.08
CA GLU A 208 17.44 -4.06 -0.81
C GLU A 208 16.47 -4.33 0.35
N PHE A 209 15.15 -4.14 0.17
CA PHE A 209 14.15 -4.57 1.15
C PHE A 209 14.24 -6.07 1.41
N LEU A 210 14.20 -6.91 0.37
CA LEU A 210 14.25 -8.37 0.51
C LEU A 210 15.57 -8.84 1.13
N ALA A 211 16.70 -8.25 0.72
CA ALA A 211 18.02 -8.54 1.23
C ALA A 211 18.22 -8.12 2.70
N ASN A 212 17.45 -7.16 3.21
CA ASN A 212 17.45 -6.76 4.63
C ASN A 212 16.44 -7.56 5.45
N MET A 213 15.26 -7.86 4.91
CA MET A 213 14.17 -8.57 5.60
C MET A 213 14.48 -10.06 5.79
N LEU A 214 14.92 -10.76 4.73
CA LEU A 214 15.15 -12.20 4.78
C LEU A 214 16.20 -12.63 5.83
N PRO A 215 17.37 -11.96 5.99
CA PRO A 215 18.34 -12.37 7.00
C PRO A 215 17.92 -11.98 8.41
N ARG A 216 17.33 -10.78 8.56
CA ARG A 216 16.94 -10.21 9.87
C ARG A 216 15.82 -10.99 10.54
N ASP A 217 14.77 -11.31 9.77
CA ASP A 217 13.52 -11.83 10.33
C ASP A 217 13.42 -13.37 10.17
N TYR A 218 14.09 -13.94 9.16
CA TYR A 218 13.98 -15.36 8.79
C TYR A 218 15.31 -16.12 8.73
N GLY A 219 16.45 -15.45 8.90
CA GLY A 219 17.77 -16.08 8.77
C GLY A 219 18.06 -16.65 7.37
N LYS A 220 17.45 -16.10 6.32
CA LYS A 220 17.65 -16.52 4.91
C LYS A 220 18.37 -15.45 4.10
N GLN A 221 19.06 -15.87 3.05
CA GLN A 221 19.72 -14.98 2.09
C GLN A 221 18.91 -14.89 0.79
N LEU A 222 19.06 -13.79 0.05
CA LEU A 222 18.38 -13.62 -1.24
C LEU A 222 18.83 -14.68 -2.27
N SER A 223 20.08 -15.14 -2.18
CA SER A 223 20.68 -16.22 -2.99
C SER A 223 20.09 -17.61 -2.75
N GLN A 224 19.28 -17.78 -1.70
CA GLN A 224 18.52 -19.02 -1.43
C GLN A 224 17.18 -19.07 -2.19
N CYS A 225 16.80 -17.96 -2.83
CA CYS A 225 15.64 -17.91 -3.71
C CYS A 225 15.93 -18.63 -5.04
N LEU A 226 15.04 -19.53 -5.45
CA LEU A 226 15.16 -20.28 -6.70
C LEU A 226 14.47 -19.61 -7.90
N PHE A 227 13.43 -18.81 -7.64
CA PHE A 227 12.60 -18.16 -8.65
C PHE A 227 11.76 -17.04 -8.03
N LEU A 228 11.44 -16.04 -8.85
CA LEU A 228 10.50 -14.99 -8.49
C LEU A 228 9.17 -15.22 -9.23
N VAL A 229 8.04 -15.26 -8.52
CA VAL A 229 6.70 -15.19 -9.12
C VAL A 229 6.19 -13.78 -8.90
N ALA A 230 6.05 -13.02 -9.99
CA ALA A 230 5.53 -11.67 -9.96
C ALA A 230 4.84 -11.35 -11.30
N ASP A 231 4.20 -10.20 -11.43
CA ASP A 231 3.75 -9.73 -12.73
C ASP A 231 4.97 -9.44 -13.66
N ASN A 232 4.72 -9.28 -14.97
CA ASN A 232 5.82 -9.11 -15.93
C ASN A 232 6.18 -7.63 -16.14
N CYS A 233 5.94 -6.75 -15.16
CA CYS A 233 6.29 -5.33 -15.27
C CYS A 233 7.81 -5.11 -15.32
N ALA A 234 8.25 -3.93 -15.78
CA ALA A 234 9.68 -3.63 -15.94
C ALA A 234 10.47 -3.75 -14.63
N VAL A 235 9.86 -3.33 -13.51
CA VAL A 235 10.44 -3.41 -12.16
C VAL A 235 10.67 -4.87 -11.75
N ASN A 236 9.65 -5.72 -11.86
CA ASN A 236 9.75 -7.14 -11.47
C ASN A 236 10.68 -7.96 -12.40
N ARG A 237 10.77 -7.62 -13.70
CA ARG A 237 11.77 -8.20 -14.61
C ARG A 237 13.21 -7.83 -14.21
N LEU A 238 13.44 -6.57 -13.85
CA LEU A 238 14.75 -6.12 -13.40
C LEU A 238 15.09 -6.72 -12.03
N LEU A 239 14.12 -6.85 -11.11
CA LEU A 239 14.31 -7.48 -9.80
C LEU A 239 14.76 -8.94 -9.95
N ALA A 240 14.08 -9.73 -10.79
CA ALA A 240 14.49 -11.10 -11.08
C ALA A 240 15.92 -11.18 -11.68
N THR A 241 16.27 -10.22 -12.55
CA THR A 241 17.61 -10.12 -13.14
C THR A 241 18.67 -9.79 -12.09
N LEU A 242 18.42 -8.83 -11.21
CA LEU A 242 19.30 -8.45 -10.09
C LEU A 242 19.48 -9.59 -9.09
N MET A 243 18.42 -10.36 -8.82
CA MET A 243 18.46 -11.58 -8.01
C MET A 243 19.18 -12.75 -8.68
N GLY A 244 19.36 -12.72 -10.01
CA GLY A 244 19.91 -13.84 -10.79
C GLY A 244 18.98 -15.06 -10.91
N VAL A 245 17.65 -14.87 -10.76
CA VAL A 245 16.66 -15.96 -10.74
C VAL A 245 15.65 -15.86 -11.89
N PRO A 246 15.05 -16.96 -12.36
CA PRO A 246 13.97 -16.90 -13.35
C PRO A 246 12.72 -16.20 -12.80
N LEU A 247 12.13 -15.34 -13.63
CA LEU A 247 10.80 -14.75 -13.40
C LEU A 247 9.70 -15.67 -13.95
N LEU A 248 8.78 -16.08 -13.08
CA LEU A 248 7.58 -16.83 -13.42
C LEU A 248 6.37 -15.87 -13.46
N GLY A 249 5.98 -15.48 -14.66
CA GLY A 249 4.94 -14.46 -14.87
C GLY A 249 3.57 -14.83 -14.26
N CYS A 250 2.99 -13.88 -13.51
CA CYS A 250 1.75 -14.06 -12.78
C CYS A 250 0.55 -14.42 -13.69
N ALA A 251 -0.21 -15.44 -13.29
CA ALA A 251 -1.34 -15.94 -14.07
C ALA A 251 -2.50 -14.93 -14.21
N SER A 252 -2.76 -14.10 -13.19
CA SER A 252 -3.78 -13.05 -13.26
C SER A 252 -3.39 -11.95 -14.24
N HIS A 253 -2.11 -11.55 -14.29
CA HIS A 253 -1.61 -10.60 -15.29
C HIS A 253 -1.73 -11.16 -16.73
N ARG A 254 -1.39 -12.44 -16.95
CA ARG A 254 -1.60 -13.09 -18.26
C ARG A 254 -3.09 -13.15 -18.65
N LEU A 255 -3.99 -13.42 -17.70
CA LEU A 255 -5.43 -13.37 -17.94
C LEU A 255 -5.89 -11.94 -18.26
N ASN A 256 -5.40 -10.93 -17.54
CA ASN A 256 -5.71 -9.52 -17.80
C ASN A 256 -5.27 -9.10 -19.22
N LEU A 257 -4.07 -9.50 -19.67
CA LEU A 257 -3.62 -9.26 -21.04
C LEU A 257 -4.51 -9.96 -22.08
N ALA A 258 -4.94 -11.20 -21.83
CA ALA A 258 -5.86 -11.91 -22.71
C ALA A 258 -7.25 -11.26 -22.77
N VAL A 259 -7.77 -10.77 -21.64
CA VAL A 259 -9.02 -10.01 -21.58
C VAL A 259 -8.87 -8.68 -22.32
N GLN A 260 -7.78 -7.95 -22.13
CA GLN A 260 -7.51 -6.69 -22.85
C GLN A 260 -7.49 -6.92 -24.37
N ALA A 261 -6.80 -7.95 -24.85
CA ALA A 261 -6.75 -8.30 -26.27
C ALA A 261 -8.11 -8.73 -26.86
N ASP A 262 -8.97 -9.40 -26.09
CA ASP A 262 -10.34 -9.71 -26.54
C ASP A 262 -11.22 -8.45 -26.59
N MET A 263 -11.05 -7.56 -25.61
CA MET A 263 -11.76 -6.29 -25.47
C MET A 263 -11.39 -5.24 -26.53
N GLU A 264 -10.27 -5.38 -27.23
CA GLU A 264 -9.90 -4.51 -28.37
C GLU A 264 -11.02 -4.41 -29.42
N LYS A 265 -11.78 -5.50 -29.62
CA LYS A 265 -12.94 -5.57 -30.52
C LYS A 265 -14.09 -4.63 -30.14
N SER A 266 -14.16 -4.24 -28.86
CA SER A 266 -15.20 -3.40 -28.28
C SER A 266 -14.66 -2.05 -27.78
N THR A 267 -13.47 -1.63 -28.24
CA THR A 267 -12.82 -0.38 -27.81
C THR A 267 -13.75 0.83 -27.93
N THR A 268 -14.54 0.94 -29.01
CA THR A 268 -15.49 2.05 -29.20
C THR A 268 -16.57 2.13 -28.12
N ASP A 269 -17.09 0.98 -27.69
CA ASP A 269 -18.12 0.93 -26.65
C ASP A 269 -17.50 1.20 -25.27
N LEU A 270 -16.28 0.69 -25.05
CA LEU A 270 -15.49 0.94 -23.85
C LEU A 270 -15.10 2.42 -23.72
N ASP A 271 -14.80 3.13 -24.82
CA ASP A 271 -14.52 4.57 -24.82
C ASP A 271 -15.75 5.40 -24.45
N VAL A 272 -16.94 5.00 -24.92
CA VAL A 272 -18.22 5.62 -24.53
C VAL A 272 -18.50 5.39 -23.04
N VAL A 273 -18.33 4.16 -22.56
CA VAL A 273 -18.48 3.82 -21.13
C VAL A 273 -17.44 4.56 -20.28
N HIS A 274 -16.18 4.63 -20.70
CA HIS A 274 -15.12 5.35 -20.01
C HIS A 274 -15.41 6.85 -19.93
N SER A 275 -15.83 7.45 -21.04
CA SER A 275 -16.25 8.86 -21.12
C SER A 275 -17.44 9.17 -20.19
N LEU A 276 -18.40 8.24 -20.09
CA LEU A 276 -19.51 8.34 -19.14
C LEU A 276 -19.02 8.22 -17.69
N MET A 277 -18.20 7.22 -17.39
CA MET A 277 -17.62 6.98 -16.06
C MET A 277 -16.79 8.17 -15.57
N LEU A 278 -15.99 8.80 -16.42
CA LEU A 278 -15.26 10.03 -16.09
C LEU A 278 -16.18 11.19 -15.72
N LYS A 279 -17.29 11.39 -16.46
CA LYS A 279 -18.31 12.40 -16.14
C LYS A 279 -19.00 12.09 -14.81
N LEU A 280 -19.37 10.84 -14.58
CA LEU A 280 -20.03 10.37 -13.35
C LEU A 280 -19.11 10.36 -12.13
N ARG A 281 -17.77 10.31 -12.31
CA ARG A 281 -16.78 10.44 -11.22
C ARG A 281 -16.83 11.82 -10.53
N THR A 282 -17.47 12.82 -11.14
CA THR A 282 -17.67 14.14 -10.51
C THR A 282 -18.80 14.10 -9.48
N LEU A 283 -18.56 14.67 -8.28
CA LEU A 283 -19.51 14.67 -7.16
C LEU A 283 -20.89 15.24 -7.51
N SER A 284 -20.96 16.17 -8.47
CA SER A 284 -22.21 16.81 -8.92
C SER A 284 -23.07 15.94 -9.84
N GLN A 285 -22.51 14.88 -10.43
CA GLN A 285 -23.27 13.95 -11.29
C GLN A 285 -23.53 12.61 -10.57
N SER A 286 -22.60 12.11 -9.75
CA SER A 286 -22.85 10.92 -8.92
C SER A 286 -23.98 11.13 -7.89
N ALA A 287 -24.17 12.36 -7.40
CA ALA A 287 -25.28 12.72 -6.54
C ALA A 287 -26.68 12.62 -7.20
N LYS A 288 -26.76 12.49 -8.53
CA LYS A 288 -28.03 12.30 -9.28
C LYS A 288 -28.39 10.84 -9.51
N LEU A 289 -27.54 9.91 -9.05
CA LEU A 289 -27.70 8.45 -9.17
C LEU A 289 -27.91 7.79 -7.80
N ARG A 290 -28.26 8.57 -6.78
CA ARG A 290 -28.59 8.15 -5.41
C ARG A 290 -30.00 8.62 -5.07
#